data_AF-A0A7X3XEK7-F1
#
_entry.id   AF-A0A7X3XEK7-F1
#
_cell.length_a   1.000
_cell.length_b   1.000
_cell.length_c   1.000
_cell.angle_alpha   90.00
_cell.angle_beta   90.00
_cell.angle_gamma   90.00
#
_symmetry.space_group_name_H-M   'P 1'
#
loop_
_entity.id
_entity.type
_entity.pdbx_description
1 polymer ?
#
loop_
_entity_poly.entity_id
_entity_poly.type
_entity_poly.pdbx_seq_one_letter_code
_entity_poly.pdbx_strand_id
1 'polypeptide(L)'
;MSYTPNQNNRQSYLIDTNILIDLEDHQVIEEAYASFARLAASYNISVFVHEVAKDDIARDNDTQRRKISLSKIDKYQILDKYRDLQRSELEADFGSLKKDNDVIDATLLHALKRNVVDFLVTEDKGLHDRAQKSSLELGRRVLFIADATELLRQTYEPQSVPIRDIEEVKAHTIDHKQSFFNSLRDNYPDFDEWWENKCVRRHRPCWAVYDNNELAGLVVWKEEAGNDTDAVTKVERILKICTFKVSEGKRGMKLGELLLKQVFWYVQKNKYNLAYLTTYPHQGSLRNLLEFYGFRNVGENKQEELVYERDFASEKLLRKSEEDCFEIDRKNYPRFTVPKEIRGFIIPIKEEYHDILYPDLCQRQFSQLDFFHPKTFQSQKPGNTIRKVYLCRAPSNLGDPGSILFFYKSKSENLPSQAITAIGILESMTLATSLKELMRLTGGRSVYSETELIDWEASSAKPVKVINYLLVSYVELPIKLSKLYQMDVIKRYPQSICEVNNCSLRKILNHADLEFEI
;
A
#
# COMPACT_ATOMS: atom_id res chain seq x y z
N MET A 1 -24.49 16.42 30.70
CA MET A 1 -24.88 15.91 29.37
C MET A 1 -23.61 15.58 28.62
N SER A 2 -23.25 14.32 28.68
CA SER A 2 -22.01 13.74 28.18
C SER A 2 -22.02 13.74 26.65
N TYR A 3 -21.15 14.55 26.07
CA TYR A 3 -20.82 14.53 24.65
C TYR A 3 -19.91 13.32 24.43
N THR A 4 -20.48 12.18 24.03
CA THR A 4 -19.72 11.03 23.54
C THR A 4 -19.18 11.37 22.14
N PRO A 5 -17.86 11.35 21.90
CA PRO A 5 -17.31 11.61 20.58
C PRO A 5 -17.81 10.53 19.60
N ASN A 6 -18.25 10.98 18.42
CA ASN A 6 -18.78 10.17 17.33
C ASN A 6 -17.91 8.93 17.03
N GLN A 7 -18.51 7.74 17.20
CA GLN A 7 -18.07 6.52 16.49
C GLN A 7 -18.49 6.52 15.00
N ASN A 8 -19.18 7.57 14.54
CA ASN A 8 -19.82 7.66 13.23
C ASN A 8 -19.06 8.55 12.24
N ASN A 9 -17.96 8.05 11.67
CA ASN A 9 -17.38 8.67 10.47
C ASN A 9 -17.18 7.66 9.33
N ARG A 10 -17.95 6.56 9.35
CA ARG A 10 -17.95 5.54 8.31
C ARG A 10 -19.23 5.64 7.49
N GLN A 11 -19.11 5.35 6.20
CA GLN A 11 -20.22 5.40 5.25
C GLN A 11 -21.34 4.44 5.67
N SER A 12 -22.56 4.76 5.27
CA SER A 12 -23.77 3.99 5.50
C SER A 12 -24.51 3.74 4.19
N TYR A 13 -25.04 2.54 4.04
CA TYR A 13 -25.68 2.08 2.80
C TYR A 13 -27.11 1.65 3.07
N LEU A 14 -28.04 2.09 2.24
CA LEU A 14 -29.40 1.60 2.18
C LEU A 14 -29.52 0.62 1.00
N ILE A 15 -29.96 -0.60 1.26
CA ILE A 15 -30.19 -1.59 0.21
C ILE A 15 -31.67 -1.55 -0.19
N ASP A 16 -31.90 -1.49 -1.50
CA ASP A 16 -33.23 -1.64 -2.07
C ASP A 16 -33.72 -3.09 -2.01
N THR A 17 -35.03 -3.25 -1.82
CA THR A 17 -35.71 -4.54 -1.68
C THR A 17 -35.51 -5.43 -2.91
N ASN A 18 -35.39 -4.84 -4.11
CA ASN A 18 -35.18 -5.57 -5.35
C ASN A 18 -33.88 -6.40 -5.31
N ILE A 19 -32.80 -5.88 -4.72
CA ILE A 19 -31.54 -6.62 -4.56
C ILE A 19 -31.73 -7.81 -3.61
N LEU A 20 -32.55 -7.65 -2.57
CA LEU A 20 -32.86 -8.71 -1.61
C LEU A 20 -33.75 -9.80 -2.22
N ILE A 21 -34.66 -9.42 -3.12
CA ILE A 21 -35.56 -10.33 -3.83
C ILE A 21 -34.82 -11.10 -4.92
N ASP A 22 -33.90 -10.47 -5.67
CA ASP A 22 -33.09 -11.17 -6.69
C ASP A 22 -32.15 -12.22 -6.05
N LEU A 23 -31.79 -12.05 -4.77
CA LEU A 23 -31.10 -13.06 -3.95
C LEU A 23 -31.99 -14.23 -3.50
N GLU A 24 -33.29 -14.24 -3.83
CA GLU A 24 -34.27 -15.27 -3.45
C GLU A 24 -34.53 -16.32 -4.50
N ASP A 25 -34.28 -16.01 -5.78
CA ASP A 25 -34.27 -17.03 -6.81
C ASP A 25 -33.10 -18.00 -6.53
N HIS A 26 -33.31 -19.29 -6.82
CA HIS A 26 -32.35 -20.38 -6.57
C HIS A 26 -31.08 -20.28 -7.45
N GLN A 27 -30.70 -19.08 -7.86
CA GLN A 27 -29.47 -18.78 -8.57
C GLN A 27 -28.33 -18.52 -7.58
N VAL A 28 -27.13 -18.80 -8.06
CA VAL A 28 -25.87 -18.51 -7.36
C VAL A 28 -25.91 -17.04 -6.94
N ILE A 29 -25.69 -16.75 -5.65
CA ILE A 29 -25.55 -15.38 -5.14
C ILE A 29 -24.61 -14.64 -6.10
N GLU A 30 -25.07 -13.53 -6.67
CA GLU A 30 -24.20 -12.71 -7.51
C GLU A 30 -22.92 -12.39 -6.71
N GLU A 31 -21.77 -12.73 -7.27
CA GLU A 31 -20.46 -12.60 -6.61
C GLU A 31 -20.22 -11.19 -6.05
N ALA A 32 -20.82 -10.18 -6.68
CA ALA A 32 -20.82 -8.79 -6.26
C ALA A 32 -21.53 -8.60 -4.91
N TYR A 33 -22.73 -9.14 -4.70
CA TYR A 33 -23.46 -9.00 -3.44
C TYR A 33 -22.73 -9.68 -2.27
N ALA A 34 -22.24 -10.90 -2.47
CA ALA A 34 -21.49 -11.62 -1.44
C ALA A 34 -20.22 -10.85 -1.06
N SER A 35 -19.56 -10.25 -2.05
CA SER A 35 -18.40 -9.38 -1.83
C SER A 35 -18.77 -8.12 -1.07
N PHE A 36 -19.84 -7.43 -1.46
CA PHE A 36 -20.36 -6.24 -0.76
C PHE A 36 -20.66 -6.55 0.71
N ALA A 37 -21.46 -7.58 0.99
CA ALA A 37 -21.86 -7.93 2.35
C ALA A 37 -20.66 -8.31 3.22
N ARG A 38 -19.69 -9.05 2.68
CA ARG A 38 -18.45 -9.40 3.37
C ARG A 38 -17.61 -8.16 3.68
N LEU A 39 -17.46 -7.24 2.73
CA LEU A 39 -16.70 -5.99 2.93
C LEU A 39 -17.40 -5.10 3.97
N ALA A 40 -18.71 -4.93 3.86
CA ALA A 40 -19.49 -4.16 4.80
C ALA A 40 -19.34 -4.69 6.24
N ALA A 41 -19.44 -6.01 6.42
CA ALA A 41 -19.22 -6.65 7.71
C ALA A 41 -17.77 -6.50 8.21
N SER A 42 -16.78 -6.68 7.33
CA SER A 42 -15.36 -6.62 7.70
C SER A 42 -14.91 -5.25 8.17
N TYR A 43 -15.46 -4.18 7.57
CA TYR A 43 -15.15 -2.79 7.92
C TYR A 43 -16.18 -2.15 8.86
N ASN A 44 -17.12 -2.95 9.39
CA ASN A 44 -18.16 -2.52 10.32
C ASN A 44 -18.96 -1.32 9.77
N ILE A 45 -19.33 -1.42 8.50
CA ILE A 45 -20.15 -0.46 7.74
C ILE A 45 -21.61 -0.78 8.00
N SER A 46 -22.39 0.25 8.31
CA SER A 46 -23.83 0.08 8.57
C SER A 46 -24.59 -0.10 7.27
N VAL A 47 -25.29 -1.23 7.17
CA VAL A 47 -26.16 -1.57 6.04
C VAL A 47 -27.60 -1.62 6.53
N PHE A 48 -28.44 -0.79 5.93
CA PHE A 48 -29.83 -0.60 6.29
C PHE A 48 -30.77 -1.13 5.22
N VAL A 49 -31.98 -1.46 5.64
CA VAL A 49 -33.14 -1.72 4.78
C VAL A 49 -34.27 -0.83 5.26
N HIS A 50 -34.98 -0.18 4.34
CA HIS A 50 -36.06 0.72 4.71
C HIS A 50 -37.30 -0.07 5.17
N GLU A 51 -38.04 0.40 6.17
CA GLU A 51 -39.25 -0.27 6.66
C GLU A 51 -40.30 -0.49 5.56
N VAL A 52 -40.36 0.42 4.59
CA VAL A 52 -41.26 0.32 3.42
C VAL A 52 -41.01 -0.95 2.58
N ALA A 53 -39.80 -1.52 2.64
CA ALA A 53 -39.50 -2.83 2.03
C ALA A 53 -40.35 -3.96 2.62
N LYS A 54 -40.63 -3.91 3.93
CA LYS A 54 -41.49 -4.89 4.60
C LYS A 54 -42.93 -4.77 4.11
N ASP A 55 -43.41 -3.56 3.85
CA ASP A 55 -44.75 -3.34 3.30
C ASP A 55 -44.87 -3.88 1.87
N ASP A 56 -43.80 -3.80 1.08
CA ASP A 56 -43.79 -4.27 -0.30
C ASP A 56 -43.82 -5.81 -0.37
N ILE A 57 -42.96 -6.46 0.41
CA ILE A 57 -42.95 -7.93 0.56
C ILE A 57 -44.26 -8.45 1.15
N ALA A 58 -44.90 -7.70 2.05
CA ALA A 58 -46.20 -8.09 2.61
C ALA A 58 -47.31 -8.19 1.55
N ARG A 59 -47.20 -7.43 0.45
CA ARG A 59 -48.14 -7.43 -0.69
C ARG A 59 -47.90 -8.57 -1.67
N ASP A 60 -46.87 -9.38 -1.46
CA ASP A 60 -46.59 -10.54 -2.28
C ASP A 60 -47.66 -11.64 -2.11
N ASN A 61 -48.18 -12.11 -3.25
CA ASN A 61 -49.20 -13.16 -3.32
C ASN A 61 -48.62 -14.56 -3.03
N ASP A 62 -47.31 -14.77 -3.20
CA ASP A 62 -46.66 -16.03 -2.88
C ASP A 62 -46.28 -16.12 -1.39
N THR A 63 -47.03 -16.96 -0.67
CA THR A 63 -46.83 -17.17 0.78
C THR A 63 -45.46 -17.77 1.16
N GLN A 64 -44.83 -18.55 0.28
CA GLN A 64 -43.50 -19.13 0.54
C GLN A 64 -42.41 -18.09 0.28
N ARG A 65 -42.47 -17.38 -0.85
CA ARG A 65 -41.52 -16.31 -1.17
C ARG A 65 -41.54 -15.24 -0.09
N ARG A 66 -42.72 -14.73 0.27
CA ARG A 66 -42.92 -13.76 1.37
C ARG A 66 -42.27 -14.17 2.68
N LYS A 67 -42.36 -15.45 3.07
CA LYS A 67 -41.77 -15.95 4.32
C LYS A 67 -40.24 -15.98 4.26
N ILE A 68 -39.67 -16.31 3.11
CA ILE A 68 -38.23 -16.32 2.87
C ILE A 68 -37.68 -14.89 2.88
N SER A 69 -38.34 -13.95 2.19
CA SER A 69 -37.92 -12.54 2.10
C SER A 69 -37.92 -11.84 3.46
N LEU A 70 -39.00 -12.03 4.24
CA LEU A 70 -39.10 -11.45 5.59
C LEU A 70 -37.97 -11.96 6.52
N SER A 71 -37.67 -13.26 6.47
CA SER A 71 -36.59 -13.87 7.26
C SER A 71 -35.20 -13.32 6.88
N LYS A 72 -34.99 -12.94 5.62
CA LYS A 72 -33.73 -12.34 5.16
C LYS A 72 -33.60 -10.87 5.57
N ILE A 73 -34.68 -10.09 5.55
CA ILE A 73 -34.67 -8.68 5.99
C ILE A 73 -34.29 -8.55 7.45
N ASP A 74 -34.69 -9.49 8.31
CA ASP A 74 -34.38 -9.45 9.74
C ASP A 74 -32.86 -9.57 10.05
N LYS A 75 -32.03 -9.83 9.04
CA LYS A 75 -30.56 -9.76 9.16
C LYS A 75 -30.01 -8.32 9.13
N TYR A 76 -30.77 -7.36 8.60
CA TYR A 76 -30.35 -5.98 8.41
C TYR A 76 -30.95 -5.05 9.46
N GLN A 77 -30.30 -3.91 9.66
CA GLN A 77 -30.86 -2.84 10.48
C GLN A 77 -31.99 -2.16 9.71
N ILE A 78 -33.14 -1.96 10.34
CA ILE A 78 -34.30 -1.37 9.70
C ILE A 78 -34.29 0.15 9.92
N LEU A 79 -34.54 0.88 8.85
CA LEU A 79 -34.73 2.33 8.89
C LEU A 79 -36.23 2.64 8.97
N ASP A 80 -36.64 3.24 10.08
CA ASP A 80 -38.04 3.61 10.34
C ASP A 80 -38.54 4.68 9.35
N LYS A 81 -39.83 4.62 9.03
CA LYS A 81 -40.47 5.67 8.22
C LYS A 81 -40.43 7.04 8.91
N TYR A 82 -40.30 8.07 8.09
CA TYR A 82 -40.51 9.44 8.54
C TYR A 82 -42.00 9.66 8.85
N ARG A 83 -42.31 10.08 10.10
CA ARG A 83 -43.68 10.07 10.64
C ARG A 83 -44.67 11.03 9.96
N ASP A 84 -44.17 12.09 9.32
CA ASP A 84 -45.01 13.16 8.74
C ASP A 84 -44.79 13.34 7.22
N LEU A 85 -44.35 12.30 6.51
CA LEU A 85 -44.03 12.41 5.10
C LEU A 85 -45.30 12.54 4.24
N GLN A 86 -45.51 13.70 3.61
CA GLN A 86 -46.66 13.95 2.74
C GLN A 86 -46.32 13.59 1.29
N ARG A 87 -47.27 12.95 0.58
CA ARG A 87 -47.09 12.59 -0.85
C ARG A 87 -46.82 13.82 -1.73
N SER A 88 -47.40 14.96 -1.39
CA SER A 88 -47.19 16.22 -2.11
C SER A 88 -45.74 16.72 -2.01
N GLU A 89 -45.05 16.45 -0.91
CA GLU A 89 -43.63 16.81 -0.75
C GLU A 89 -42.73 15.91 -1.61
N LEU A 90 -43.04 14.61 -1.66
CA LEU A 90 -42.34 13.67 -2.54
C LEU A 90 -42.56 13.98 -4.02
N GLU A 91 -43.78 14.35 -4.41
CA GLU A 91 -44.10 14.73 -5.79
C GLU A 91 -43.40 16.02 -6.23
N ALA A 92 -43.24 16.98 -5.31
CA ALA A 92 -42.50 18.21 -5.56
C ALA A 92 -41.00 17.94 -5.81
N ASP A 93 -40.42 16.97 -5.10
CA ASP A 93 -38.98 16.68 -5.14
C ASP A 93 -38.58 15.66 -6.22
N PHE A 94 -39.45 14.69 -6.52
CA PHE A 94 -39.12 13.52 -7.36
C PHE A 94 -40.09 13.31 -8.54
N GLY A 95 -41.07 14.19 -8.73
CA GLY A 95 -42.01 14.17 -9.85
C GLY A 95 -43.25 13.30 -9.61
N SER A 96 -44.03 13.06 -10.68
CA SER A 96 -45.33 12.37 -10.59
C SER A 96 -45.19 10.94 -10.06
N LEU A 97 -45.85 10.65 -8.94
CA LEU A 97 -45.93 9.32 -8.34
C LEU A 97 -47.28 8.69 -8.69
N LYS A 98 -47.34 7.79 -9.69
CA LYS A 98 -48.61 7.21 -10.15
C LYS A 98 -48.89 5.84 -9.55
N LYS A 99 -47.84 5.08 -9.24
CA LYS A 99 -47.90 3.74 -8.66
C LYS A 99 -47.44 3.77 -7.20
N ASP A 100 -47.84 2.77 -6.44
CA ASP A 100 -47.37 2.62 -5.06
C ASP A 100 -45.84 2.44 -4.99
N ASN A 101 -45.26 1.68 -5.92
CA ASN A 101 -43.80 1.53 -6.05
C ASN A 101 -43.09 2.87 -6.26
N ASP A 102 -43.71 3.81 -6.99
CA ASP A 102 -43.12 5.13 -7.18
C ASP A 102 -43.00 5.88 -5.84
N VAL A 103 -43.97 5.69 -4.93
CA VAL A 103 -43.95 6.27 -3.58
C VAL A 103 -42.84 5.64 -2.73
N ILE A 104 -42.61 4.34 -2.87
CA ILE A 104 -41.52 3.63 -2.19
C ILE A 104 -40.16 4.21 -2.65
N ASP A 105 -39.94 4.24 -3.96
CA ASP A 105 -38.75 4.82 -4.59
C ASP A 105 -38.48 6.24 -4.12
N ALA A 106 -39.51 7.10 -4.15
CA ALA A 106 -39.40 8.47 -3.70
C ALA A 106 -39.10 8.58 -2.20
N THR A 107 -39.61 7.64 -1.39
CA THR A 107 -39.31 7.57 0.05
C THR A 107 -37.85 7.18 0.29
N LEU A 108 -37.31 6.21 -0.46
CA LEU A 108 -35.89 5.83 -0.40
C LEU A 108 -34.99 7.01 -0.78
N LEU A 109 -35.31 7.71 -1.88
CA LEU A 109 -34.59 8.91 -2.30
C LEU A 109 -34.72 10.07 -1.31
N HIS A 110 -35.86 10.20 -0.62
CA HIS A 110 -36.04 11.20 0.43
C HIS A 110 -35.13 10.93 1.63
N ALA A 111 -35.00 9.67 2.06
CA ALA A 111 -34.06 9.28 3.12
C ALA A 111 -32.62 9.62 2.75
N LEU A 112 -32.25 9.42 1.47
CA LEU A 112 -30.95 9.80 0.94
C LEU A 112 -30.74 11.33 0.94
N LYS A 113 -31.73 12.09 0.45
CA LYS A 113 -31.70 13.58 0.40
C LYS A 113 -31.57 14.21 1.78
N ARG A 114 -32.11 13.57 2.82
CA ARG A 114 -32.04 14.00 4.22
C ARG A 114 -30.73 13.62 4.90
N ASN A 115 -29.80 12.96 4.21
CA ASN A 115 -28.54 12.44 4.75
C ASN A 115 -28.75 11.47 5.91
N VAL A 116 -29.83 10.69 5.89
CA VAL A 116 -30.04 9.62 6.87
C VAL A 116 -29.09 8.44 6.58
N VAL A 117 -28.81 8.23 5.30
CA VAL A 117 -27.82 7.28 4.77
C VAL A 117 -26.93 7.98 3.75
N ASP A 118 -25.71 7.50 3.56
CA ASP A 118 -24.77 8.10 2.62
C ASP A 118 -25.05 7.66 1.17
N PHE A 119 -25.35 6.38 0.98
CA PHE A 119 -25.59 5.77 -0.33
C PHE A 119 -26.84 4.90 -0.37
N LEU A 120 -27.48 4.82 -1.53
CA LEU A 120 -28.56 3.88 -1.86
C LEU A 120 -28.04 2.88 -2.90
N VAL A 121 -28.23 1.58 -2.67
CA VAL A 121 -27.81 0.52 -3.59
C VAL A 121 -29.05 -0.11 -4.22
N THR A 122 -29.16 -0.04 -5.55
CA THR A 122 -30.28 -0.57 -6.34
C THR A 122 -29.83 -0.96 -7.74
N GLU A 123 -30.41 -2.03 -8.28
CA GLU A 123 -30.25 -2.44 -9.69
C GLU A 123 -31.33 -1.82 -10.61
N ASP A 124 -32.31 -1.08 -10.06
CA ASP A 124 -33.37 -0.47 -10.85
C ASP A 124 -32.92 0.82 -11.55
N LYS A 125 -32.74 0.73 -12.88
CA LYS A 125 -32.40 1.87 -13.75
C LYS A 125 -33.42 3.02 -13.67
N GLY A 126 -34.69 2.73 -13.41
CA GLY A 126 -35.73 3.75 -13.25
C GLY A 126 -35.48 4.62 -12.02
N LEU A 127 -34.97 4.02 -10.94
CA LEU A 127 -34.64 4.72 -9.70
C LEU A 127 -33.39 5.61 -9.87
N HIS A 128 -32.37 5.10 -10.58
CA HIS A 128 -31.20 5.87 -11.00
C HIS A 128 -31.59 7.10 -11.83
N ASP A 129 -32.41 6.91 -12.87
CA ASP A 129 -32.89 7.99 -13.73
C ASP A 129 -33.68 9.05 -12.94
N ARG A 130 -34.51 8.61 -11.97
CA ARG A 130 -35.30 9.51 -11.12
C ARG A 130 -34.41 10.33 -10.20
N ALA A 131 -33.41 9.71 -9.57
CA ALA A 131 -32.43 10.40 -8.73
C ALA A 131 -31.67 11.46 -9.53
N GLN A 132 -31.18 11.11 -10.72
CA GLN A 132 -30.42 12.01 -11.59
C GLN A 132 -31.26 13.19 -12.09
N LYS A 133 -32.55 12.98 -12.38
CA LYS A 133 -33.49 14.04 -12.77
C LYS A 133 -33.79 15.02 -11.63
N SER A 134 -33.84 14.53 -10.39
CA SER A 134 -34.07 15.37 -9.21
C SER A 134 -32.83 16.22 -8.89
N SER A 135 -31.65 15.61 -8.77
CA SER A 135 -30.39 16.35 -8.67
C SER A 135 -29.18 15.50 -9.07
N LEU A 136 -28.15 16.17 -9.58
CA LEU A 136 -26.88 15.51 -9.92
C LEU A 136 -26.17 14.93 -8.70
N GLU A 137 -26.33 15.54 -7.52
CA GLU A 137 -25.74 15.05 -6.27
C GLU A 137 -26.41 13.75 -5.82
N LEU A 138 -27.75 13.71 -5.80
CA LEU A 138 -28.50 12.49 -5.47
C LEU A 138 -28.19 11.35 -6.44
N GLY A 139 -28.10 11.64 -7.74
CA GLY A 139 -27.73 10.64 -8.74
C GLY A 139 -26.37 9.98 -8.48
N ARG A 140 -25.39 10.70 -7.91
CA ARG A 140 -24.07 10.14 -7.56
C ARG A 140 -24.10 9.26 -6.30
N ARG A 141 -25.15 9.35 -5.51
CA ARG A 141 -25.33 8.61 -4.25
C ARG A 141 -26.20 7.37 -4.41
N VAL A 142 -26.78 7.16 -5.59
CA VAL A 142 -27.47 5.91 -5.97
C VAL A 142 -26.49 5.07 -6.78
N LEU A 143 -26.20 3.85 -6.33
CA LEU A 143 -25.16 2.98 -6.87
C LEU A 143 -25.73 1.62 -7.26
N PHE A 144 -25.16 1.00 -8.29
CA PHE A 144 -25.32 -0.44 -8.53
C PHE A 144 -24.52 -1.24 -7.50
N ILE A 145 -24.84 -2.52 -7.30
CA ILE A 145 -24.14 -3.37 -6.31
C ILE A 145 -22.64 -3.50 -6.63
N ALA A 146 -22.30 -3.56 -7.92
CA ALA A 146 -20.91 -3.63 -8.39
C ALA A 146 -20.15 -2.34 -8.04
N ASP A 147 -20.76 -1.18 -8.29
CA ASP A 147 -20.15 0.13 -7.99
C ASP A 147 -20.02 0.35 -6.48
N ALA A 148 -21.02 -0.06 -5.71
CA ALA A 148 -20.97 -0.01 -4.24
C ALA A 148 -19.86 -0.92 -3.70
N THR A 149 -19.71 -2.13 -4.26
CA THR A 149 -18.62 -3.05 -3.91
C THR A 149 -17.26 -2.44 -4.20
N GLU A 150 -17.09 -1.86 -5.39
CA GLU A 150 -15.83 -1.23 -5.79
C GLU A 150 -15.51 0.00 -4.94
N LEU A 151 -16.52 0.82 -4.62
CA LEU A 151 -16.36 1.96 -3.72
C LEU A 151 -15.88 1.51 -2.33
N LEU A 152 -16.43 0.43 -1.79
CA LEU A 152 -16.00 -0.12 -0.51
C LEU A 152 -14.55 -0.63 -0.55
N ARG A 153 -14.18 -1.34 -1.63
CA ARG A 153 -12.80 -1.80 -1.83
C ARG A 153 -11.84 -0.62 -1.88
N GLN A 154 -12.11 0.37 -2.72
CA GLN A 154 -11.23 1.53 -2.89
C GLN A 154 -11.12 2.39 -1.62
N THR A 155 -12.19 2.45 -0.82
CA THR A 155 -12.23 3.31 0.37
C THR A 155 -11.58 2.66 1.58
N TYR A 156 -11.82 1.35 1.81
CA TYR A 156 -11.45 0.70 3.07
C TYR A 156 -10.46 -0.44 2.91
N GLU A 157 -10.37 -1.10 1.74
CA GLU A 157 -9.46 -2.21 1.55
C GLU A 157 -8.03 -1.71 1.43
N PRO A 158 -7.12 -2.08 2.36
CA PRO A 158 -5.75 -1.66 2.24
C PRO A 158 -5.13 -2.23 0.98
N GLN A 159 -4.46 -1.38 0.23
CA GLN A 159 -3.75 -1.76 -0.98
C GLN A 159 -2.50 -2.54 -0.57
N SER A 160 -2.37 -3.76 -1.08
CA SER A 160 -1.20 -4.59 -0.85
C SER A 160 0.00 -4.03 -1.62
N VAL A 161 1.18 -4.20 -1.03
CA VAL A 161 2.45 -3.85 -1.66
C VAL A 161 3.23 -5.16 -1.77
N PRO A 162 3.14 -5.88 -2.89
CA PRO A 162 3.88 -7.12 -3.05
C PRO A 162 5.36 -6.81 -3.25
N ILE A 163 6.18 -7.19 -2.27
CA ILE A 163 7.63 -7.18 -2.39
C ILE A 163 8.10 -8.63 -2.41
N ARG A 164 9.01 -8.95 -3.33
CA ARG A 164 9.57 -10.28 -3.46
C ARG A 164 10.23 -10.73 -2.14
N ASP A 165 10.07 -12.02 -1.84
CA ASP A 165 10.55 -12.68 -0.62
C ASP A 165 9.83 -12.28 0.69
N ILE A 166 8.79 -11.42 0.61
CA ILE A 166 7.90 -11.14 1.73
C ILE A 166 6.55 -11.79 1.49
N GLU A 167 6.11 -12.59 2.45
CA GLU A 167 4.77 -13.17 2.48
C GLU A 167 3.87 -12.37 3.41
N GLU A 168 2.71 -11.94 2.91
CA GLU A 168 1.65 -11.38 3.74
C GLU A 168 0.79 -12.52 4.29
N VAL A 169 0.88 -12.73 5.61
CA VAL A 169 0.21 -13.83 6.30
C VAL A 169 -0.53 -13.33 7.53
N LYS A 170 -1.32 -14.19 8.17
CA LYS A 170 -2.00 -13.88 9.43
C LYS A 170 -1.26 -14.56 10.57
N ALA A 171 -1.20 -13.94 11.73
CA ALA A 171 -0.43 -14.46 12.87
C ALA A 171 -0.78 -15.91 13.26
N HIS A 172 -2.03 -16.35 13.05
CA HIS A 172 -2.47 -17.72 13.36
C HIS A 172 -1.87 -18.80 12.45
N THR A 173 -1.29 -18.43 11.30
CA THR A 173 -0.63 -19.38 10.39
C THR A 173 0.85 -19.58 10.72
N ILE A 174 1.39 -18.84 11.68
CA ILE A 174 2.80 -18.91 12.10
C ILE A 174 2.90 -19.70 13.40
N ASP A 175 3.76 -20.72 13.41
CA ASP A 175 4.07 -21.46 14.62
C ASP A 175 5.02 -20.65 15.53
N HIS A 176 4.47 -20.09 16.61
CA HIS A 176 5.22 -19.30 17.57
C HIS A 176 6.15 -20.15 18.46
N LYS A 177 6.04 -21.47 18.45
CA LYS A 177 6.92 -22.37 19.23
C LYS A 177 8.29 -22.57 18.61
N GLN A 178 8.49 -22.10 17.38
CA GLN A 178 9.78 -22.14 16.70
C GLN A 178 10.87 -21.39 17.48
N SER A 179 12.12 -21.82 17.32
CA SER A 179 13.30 -21.25 17.97
C SER A 179 13.53 -19.77 17.64
N PHE A 180 13.02 -19.31 16.48
CA PHE A 180 13.02 -17.91 16.09
C PHE A 180 12.55 -17.01 17.23
N PHE A 181 11.47 -17.38 17.92
CA PHE A 181 10.85 -16.58 18.98
C PHE A 181 11.53 -16.66 20.35
N ASN A 182 12.55 -17.52 20.53
CA ASN A 182 13.21 -17.69 21.83
C ASN A 182 13.73 -16.37 22.39
N SER A 183 14.42 -15.57 21.57
CA SER A 183 14.94 -14.27 22.02
C SER A 183 13.83 -13.26 22.38
N LEU A 184 12.60 -13.45 21.90
CA LEU A 184 11.46 -12.61 22.33
C LEU A 184 10.91 -13.10 23.66
N ARG A 185 10.79 -14.41 23.85
CA ARG A 185 10.42 -15.01 25.15
C ARG A 185 11.39 -14.64 26.26
N ASP A 186 12.68 -14.60 25.97
CA ASP A 186 13.72 -14.23 26.94
C ASP A 186 13.57 -12.78 27.43
N ASN A 187 13.15 -11.87 26.54
CA ASN A 187 12.97 -10.44 26.87
C ASN A 187 11.54 -10.11 27.35
N TYR A 188 10.57 -10.95 27.02
CA TYR A 188 9.15 -10.75 27.32
C TYR A 188 8.54 -12.10 27.73
N PRO A 189 8.56 -12.46 29.03
CA PRO A 189 8.12 -13.77 29.52
C PRO A 189 6.68 -14.14 29.11
N ASP A 190 5.79 -13.14 29.02
CA ASP A 190 4.39 -13.32 28.63
C ASP A 190 4.18 -13.32 27.10
N PHE A 191 5.24 -13.54 26.30
CA PHE A 191 5.19 -13.48 24.84
C PHE A 191 4.19 -14.47 24.24
N ASP A 192 4.19 -15.71 24.69
CA ASP A 192 3.33 -16.74 24.10
C ASP A 192 1.84 -16.43 24.39
N GLU A 193 1.51 -16.00 25.61
CA GLU A 193 0.16 -15.55 25.96
C GLU A 193 -0.26 -14.32 25.13
N TRP A 194 0.64 -13.35 24.97
CA TRP A 194 0.41 -12.18 24.14
C TRP A 194 0.18 -12.57 22.68
N TRP A 195 0.97 -13.50 22.14
CA TRP A 195 0.83 -13.98 20.77
C TRP A 195 -0.55 -14.60 20.56
N GLU A 196 -0.98 -15.51 21.43
CA GLU A 196 -2.29 -16.14 21.36
C GLU A 196 -3.44 -15.13 21.49
N ASN A 197 -3.37 -14.26 22.51
CA ASN A 197 -4.46 -13.35 22.83
C ASN A 197 -4.57 -12.13 21.92
N LYS A 198 -3.44 -11.58 21.51
CA LYS A 198 -3.38 -10.31 20.77
C LYS A 198 -3.11 -10.51 19.30
N CYS A 199 -2.36 -11.54 18.89
CA CYS A 199 -2.03 -11.78 17.49
C CYS A 199 -2.96 -12.81 16.85
N VAL A 200 -3.08 -14.01 17.42
CA VAL A 200 -3.88 -15.11 16.87
C VAL A 200 -5.37 -14.80 16.94
N ARG A 201 -5.91 -14.56 18.14
CA ARG A 201 -7.35 -14.29 18.36
C ARG A 201 -7.88 -13.06 17.62
N ARG A 202 -7.00 -12.09 17.33
CA ARG A 202 -7.35 -10.86 16.59
C ARG A 202 -6.94 -10.90 15.13
N HIS A 203 -6.47 -12.05 14.63
CA HIS A 203 -6.04 -12.26 13.25
C HIS A 203 -5.09 -11.17 12.73
N ARG A 204 -4.10 -10.77 13.55
CA ARG A 204 -3.20 -9.68 13.18
C ARG A 204 -2.44 -9.99 11.89
N PRO A 205 -2.35 -9.03 10.96
CA PRO A 205 -1.56 -9.17 9.75
C PRO A 205 -0.06 -9.20 10.09
N CYS A 206 0.68 -9.98 9.31
CA CYS A 206 2.10 -10.19 9.44
C CYS A 206 2.77 -10.11 8.07
N TRP A 207 3.95 -9.51 8.01
CA TRP A 207 4.89 -9.68 6.91
C TRP A 207 6.00 -10.61 7.36
N ALA A 208 6.11 -11.76 6.70
CA ALA A 208 7.05 -12.81 7.05
C ALA A 208 8.05 -13.03 5.92
N VAL A 209 9.28 -13.35 6.30
CA VAL A 209 10.35 -13.78 5.38
C VAL A 209 10.82 -15.15 5.84
N TYR A 210 10.84 -16.14 4.95
CA TYR A 210 11.24 -17.51 5.25
C TYR A 210 12.52 -17.90 4.54
N ASP A 211 13.55 -18.35 5.25
CA ASP A 211 14.78 -18.92 4.68
C ASP A 211 14.74 -20.45 4.83
N ASN A 212 14.71 -21.20 3.72
CA ASN A 212 14.58 -22.66 3.71
C ASN A 212 13.41 -23.19 4.57
N ASN A 213 12.25 -22.54 4.48
CA ASN A 213 11.04 -22.81 5.28
C ASN A 213 11.17 -22.50 6.78
N GLU A 214 12.27 -21.88 7.22
CA GLU A 214 12.42 -21.36 8.59
C GLU A 214 12.15 -19.85 8.61
N LEU A 215 11.44 -19.38 9.63
CA LEU A 215 11.15 -17.96 9.77
C LEU A 215 12.46 -17.17 9.99
N ALA A 216 12.77 -16.27 9.08
CA ALA A 216 13.98 -15.45 9.08
C ALA A 216 13.70 -13.97 9.44
N GLY A 217 12.49 -13.49 9.18
CA GLY A 217 12.07 -12.13 9.49
C GLY A 217 10.57 -12.04 9.71
N LEU A 218 10.15 -11.18 10.62
CA LEU A 218 8.75 -11.00 10.97
C LEU A 218 8.46 -9.55 11.36
N VAL A 219 7.44 -8.98 10.74
CA VAL A 219 6.77 -7.76 11.20
C VAL A 219 5.32 -8.09 11.50
N VAL A 220 4.91 -7.90 12.75
CA VAL A 220 3.49 -7.91 13.16
C VAL A 220 3.04 -6.48 13.26
N TRP A 221 1.93 -6.12 12.63
CA TRP A 221 1.43 -4.74 12.65
C TRP A 221 -0.08 -4.69 12.88
N LYS A 222 -0.57 -3.49 13.22
CA LYS A 222 -1.99 -3.17 13.25
C LYS A 222 -2.20 -1.68 12.96
N GLU A 223 -3.40 -1.36 12.52
CA GLU A 223 -3.87 0.02 12.42
C GLU A 223 -4.37 0.50 13.79
N GLU A 224 -4.03 1.74 14.14
CA GLU A 224 -4.52 2.50 15.28
C GLU A 224 -4.98 3.88 14.81
N ALA A 225 -5.89 4.50 15.54
CA ALA A 225 -6.45 5.80 15.19
C ALA A 225 -6.78 6.63 16.44
N GLY A 226 -6.58 7.95 16.34
CA GLY A 226 -7.00 8.91 17.37
C GLY A 226 -6.34 8.66 18.72
N ASN A 227 -7.15 8.45 19.76
CA ASN A 227 -6.67 8.32 21.14
C ASN A 227 -6.34 6.87 21.56
N ASP A 228 -6.72 5.86 20.77
CA ASP A 228 -6.44 4.43 21.08
C ASP A 228 -5.05 4.02 20.55
N THR A 229 -4.01 4.65 21.10
CA THR A 229 -2.62 4.43 20.68
C THR A 229 -1.63 4.76 21.79
N ASP A 230 -0.51 4.04 21.82
CA ASP A 230 0.65 4.33 22.68
C ASP A 230 1.61 5.34 22.03
N ALA A 231 1.34 5.77 20.79
CA ALA A 231 2.10 6.85 20.16
C ALA A 231 1.97 8.13 20.98
N VAL A 232 3.09 8.83 21.14
CA VAL A 232 3.17 10.19 21.67
C VAL A 232 2.46 11.14 20.71
N THR A 233 2.69 11.00 19.41
CA THR A 233 2.04 11.82 18.38
C THR A 233 0.65 11.26 18.03
N LYS A 234 -0.40 12.03 18.36
CA LYS A 234 -1.80 11.64 18.06
C LYS A 234 -2.20 12.14 16.68
N VAL A 235 -2.42 11.20 15.75
CA VAL A 235 -2.88 11.46 14.38
C VAL A 235 -3.99 10.49 14.00
N GLU A 236 -4.66 10.76 12.88
CA GLU A 236 -5.86 10.03 12.47
C GLU A 236 -5.56 8.58 12.09
N ARG A 237 -4.48 8.31 11.33
CA ARG A 237 -4.11 6.94 10.92
C ARG A 237 -2.68 6.62 11.29
N ILE A 238 -2.51 5.61 12.14
CA ILE A 238 -1.23 5.17 12.68
C ILE A 238 -1.00 3.70 12.37
N LEU A 239 0.18 3.36 11.83
CA LEU A 239 0.63 2.00 11.71
C LEU A 239 1.49 1.63 12.92
N LYS A 240 0.95 0.84 13.86
CA LYS A 240 1.75 0.29 14.95
C LYS A 240 2.45 -0.98 14.50
N ILE A 241 3.77 -0.98 14.56
CA ILE A 241 4.58 -2.19 14.42
C ILE A 241 4.70 -2.81 15.81
N CYS A 242 3.91 -3.87 16.04
CA CYS A 242 3.81 -4.57 17.30
C CYS A 242 5.03 -5.46 17.59
N THR A 243 5.63 -6.00 16.53
CA THR A 243 6.85 -6.82 16.63
C THR A 243 7.65 -6.58 15.37
N PHE A 244 8.93 -6.28 15.54
CA PHE A 244 9.89 -6.21 14.44
C PHE A 244 11.07 -7.12 14.80
N LYS A 245 11.20 -8.24 14.09
CA LYS A 245 12.24 -9.22 14.38
C LYS A 245 12.88 -9.78 13.13
N VAL A 246 14.18 -9.97 13.21
CA VAL A 246 15.00 -10.65 12.21
C VAL A 246 15.86 -11.70 12.91
N SER A 247 16.23 -12.75 12.18
CA SER A 247 17.14 -13.77 12.68
C SER A 247 18.53 -13.17 12.95
N GLU A 248 19.20 -13.69 13.99
CA GLU A 248 20.51 -13.21 14.40
C GLU A 248 21.60 -13.72 13.43
N GLY A 249 22.44 -12.81 12.93
CA GLY A 249 23.54 -13.14 12.02
C GLY A 249 23.89 -12.01 11.04
N LYS A 250 24.90 -12.22 10.19
CA LYS A 250 25.34 -11.24 9.16
C LYS A 250 24.22 -10.83 8.16
N ARG A 251 23.09 -11.56 8.16
CA ARG A 251 21.92 -11.35 7.28
C ARG A 251 20.85 -10.44 7.89
N GLY A 252 20.84 -10.25 9.22
CA GLY A 252 19.76 -9.55 9.93
C GLY A 252 19.56 -8.11 9.45
N MET A 253 20.65 -7.39 9.12
CA MET A 253 20.54 -6.00 8.64
C MET A 253 19.84 -5.88 7.28
N LYS A 254 20.11 -6.80 6.34
CA LYS A 254 19.47 -6.78 5.01
C LYS A 254 18.00 -7.18 5.10
N LEU A 255 17.68 -8.18 5.93
CA LEU A 255 16.30 -8.59 6.20
C LEU A 255 15.52 -7.46 6.87
N GLY A 256 16.15 -6.75 7.80
CA GLY A 256 15.55 -5.58 8.43
C GLY A 256 15.27 -4.47 7.42
N GLU A 257 16.21 -4.20 6.52
CA GLU A 257 16.03 -3.22 5.45
C GLU A 257 14.91 -3.63 4.47
N LEU A 258 14.81 -4.91 4.12
CA LEU A 258 13.72 -5.47 3.31
C LEU A 258 12.35 -5.30 3.99
N LEU A 259 12.24 -5.64 5.27
CA LEU A 259 11.01 -5.47 6.05
C LEU A 259 10.64 -3.99 6.22
N LEU A 260 11.62 -3.10 6.41
CA LEU A 260 11.36 -1.67 6.45
C LEU A 260 10.90 -1.13 5.10
N LYS A 261 11.42 -1.62 3.97
CA LYS A 261 10.91 -1.29 2.64
C LYS A 261 9.41 -1.59 2.53
N GLN A 262 8.99 -2.78 2.98
CA GLN A 262 7.57 -3.16 3.03
C GLN A 262 6.75 -2.22 3.88
N VAL A 263 7.20 -1.95 5.11
CA VAL A 263 6.54 -1.02 6.03
C VAL A 263 6.36 0.35 5.36
N PHE A 264 7.44 0.94 4.82
CA PHE A 264 7.40 2.29 4.29
C PHE A 264 6.54 2.42 3.03
N TRP A 265 6.63 1.46 2.12
CA TRP A 265 5.81 1.47 0.91
C TRP A 265 4.34 1.21 1.25
N TYR A 266 4.06 0.29 2.19
CA TYR A 266 2.70 0.05 2.66
C TYR A 266 2.09 1.28 3.33
N VAL A 267 2.85 1.96 4.19
CA VAL A 267 2.45 3.21 4.85
C VAL A 267 2.14 4.29 3.82
N GLN A 268 3.01 4.48 2.82
CA GLN A 268 2.82 5.46 1.77
C GLN A 268 1.58 5.15 0.92
N LYS A 269 1.47 3.92 0.42
CA LYS A 269 0.36 3.44 -0.42
C LYS A 269 -1.00 3.62 0.25
N ASN A 270 -1.04 3.32 1.54
CA ASN A 270 -2.27 3.36 2.34
C ASN A 270 -2.47 4.67 3.10
N LYS A 271 -1.63 5.69 2.86
CA LYS A 271 -1.77 7.05 3.43
C LYS A 271 -1.83 7.08 4.95
N TYR A 272 -1.02 6.27 5.63
CA TYR A 272 -0.83 6.40 7.08
C TYR A 272 -0.04 7.67 7.38
N ASN A 273 -0.39 8.37 8.46
CA ASN A 273 0.28 9.62 8.85
C ASN A 273 1.55 9.35 9.67
N LEU A 274 1.56 8.26 10.43
CA LEU A 274 2.61 7.92 11.37
C LEU A 274 2.82 6.40 11.40
N ALA A 275 4.06 5.96 11.52
CA ALA A 275 4.36 4.62 12.00
C ALA A 275 5.21 4.69 13.27
N TYR A 276 4.97 3.77 14.20
CA TYR A 276 5.76 3.70 15.43
C TYR A 276 5.97 2.28 15.90
N LEU A 277 7.01 2.11 16.72
CA LEU A 277 7.30 0.87 17.43
C LEU A 277 7.99 1.14 18.76
N THR A 278 8.03 0.12 19.60
CA THR A 278 8.84 0.11 20.81
C THR A 278 9.99 -0.89 20.67
N THR A 279 11.12 -0.58 21.30
CA THR A 279 12.32 -1.43 21.31
C THR A 279 13.10 -1.25 22.61
N TYR A 280 13.71 -2.32 23.10
CA TYR A 280 14.52 -2.24 24.31
C TYR A 280 15.87 -1.54 24.05
N PRO A 281 16.44 -0.82 25.04
CA PRO A 281 17.72 -0.12 24.88
C PRO A 281 18.88 -0.99 24.38
N HIS A 282 18.90 -2.28 24.73
CA HIS A 282 19.94 -3.24 24.35
C HIS A 282 19.90 -3.66 22.86
N GLN A 283 18.80 -3.40 22.15
CA GLN A 283 18.63 -3.77 20.73
C GLN A 283 19.28 -2.75 19.78
N GLY A 284 20.57 -2.48 19.96
CA GLY A 284 21.30 -1.42 19.23
C GLY A 284 21.23 -1.53 17.71
N SER A 285 21.26 -2.75 17.15
CA SER A 285 21.18 -2.96 15.70
C SER A 285 19.85 -2.51 15.10
N LEU A 286 18.73 -2.78 15.78
CA LEU A 286 17.40 -2.33 15.34
C LEU A 286 17.30 -0.82 15.46
N ARG A 287 17.71 -0.25 16.60
CA ARG A 287 17.71 1.20 16.83
C ARG A 287 18.49 1.96 15.75
N ASN A 288 19.70 1.52 15.45
CA ASN A 288 20.53 2.11 14.39
C ASN A 288 19.83 2.04 13.02
N LEU A 289 19.15 0.94 12.72
CA LEU A 289 18.40 0.78 11.47
C LEU A 289 17.20 1.75 11.41
N LEU A 290 16.44 1.88 12.49
CA LEU A 290 15.30 2.79 12.60
C LEU A 290 15.74 4.25 12.44
N GLU A 291 16.74 4.67 13.20
CA GLU A 291 17.29 6.03 13.17
C GLU A 291 17.89 6.35 11.78
N PHE A 292 18.52 5.36 11.14
CA PHE A 292 19.04 5.50 9.79
C PHE A 292 17.94 5.82 8.77
N TYR A 293 16.71 5.32 8.97
CA TYR A 293 15.56 5.62 8.12
C TYR A 293 14.60 6.65 8.74
N GLY A 294 15.08 7.48 9.67
CA GLY A 294 14.37 8.68 10.13
C GLY A 294 13.34 8.48 11.23
N PHE A 295 13.26 7.29 11.85
CA PHE A 295 12.57 7.17 13.13
C PHE A 295 13.31 7.95 14.20
N ARG A 296 12.56 8.56 15.13
CA ARG A 296 13.10 9.35 16.24
C ARG A 296 12.60 8.75 17.54
N ASN A 297 13.50 8.64 18.52
CA ASN A 297 13.10 8.32 19.88
C ASN A 297 12.34 9.51 20.46
N VAL A 298 11.09 9.28 20.88
CA VAL A 298 10.20 10.30 21.45
C VAL A 298 9.98 10.13 22.96
N GLY A 299 10.58 9.10 23.56
CA GLY A 299 10.50 8.84 24.99
C GLY A 299 10.56 7.35 25.33
N GLU A 300 10.26 7.05 26.59
CA GLU A 300 10.19 5.70 27.14
C GLU A 300 8.78 5.38 27.59
N ASN A 301 8.34 4.14 27.38
CA ASN A 301 7.08 3.66 27.91
C ASN A 301 7.23 3.18 29.37
N LYS A 302 6.11 2.74 29.98
CA LYS A 302 6.09 2.26 31.38
C LYS A 302 6.91 0.99 31.62
N GLN A 303 7.36 0.32 30.55
CA GLN A 303 8.12 -0.93 30.56
C GLN A 303 9.59 -0.69 30.18
N GLU A 304 10.07 0.56 30.25
CA GLU A 304 11.45 0.96 29.89
C GLU A 304 11.82 0.67 28.42
N GLU A 305 10.81 0.49 27.55
CA GLU A 305 11.04 0.41 26.11
C GLU A 305 11.08 1.81 25.50
N LEU A 306 12.01 2.02 24.58
CA LEU A 306 12.12 3.26 23.82
C LEU A 306 11.05 3.30 22.73
N VAL A 307 10.31 4.39 22.66
CA VAL A 307 9.28 4.62 21.65
C VAL A 307 9.89 5.34 20.46
N TYR A 308 9.87 4.71 19.29
CA TYR A 308 10.37 5.27 18.04
C TYR A 308 9.21 5.62 17.11
N GLU A 309 9.14 6.88 16.70
CA GLU A 309 8.11 7.42 15.82
C GLU A 309 8.68 7.97 14.53
N ARG A 310 7.90 7.83 13.45
CA ARG A 310 8.22 8.42 12.15
C ARG A 310 6.97 8.92 11.45
N ASP A 311 7.04 10.17 10.98
CA ASP A 311 6.01 10.87 10.22
C ASP A 311 6.07 10.50 8.72
N PHE A 312 4.90 10.37 8.11
CA PHE A 312 4.69 10.02 6.69
C PHE A 312 3.70 10.95 5.97
N ALA A 313 3.54 12.20 6.41
CA ALA A 313 2.67 13.18 5.76
C ALA A 313 2.88 13.22 4.24
N SER A 314 1.81 13.33 3.45
CA SER A 314 1.93 13.31 1.97
C SER A 314 2.34 14.67 1.37
N GLU A 315 2.38 15.72 2.19
CA GLU A 315 2.70 17.08 1.80
C GLU A 315 4.11 17.19 1.21
N LYS A 316 4.37 18.26 0.46
CA LYS A 316 5.71 18.52 -0.08
C LYS A 316 6.77 18.61 1.02
N LEU A 317 7.85 17.85 0.89
CA LEU A 317 9.02 17.97 1.79
C LEU A 317 9.70 19.33 1.60
N LEU A 318 9.75 20.11 2.68
CA LEU A 318 10.44 21.39 2.71
C LEU A 318 11.86 21.21 3.24
N ARG A 319 12.83 21.61 2.43
CA ARG A 319 14.25 21.64 2.82
C ARG A 319 14.53 22.88 3.66
N LYS A 320 15.17 22.70 4.82
CA LYS A 320 15.84 23.80 5.53
C LYS A 320 17.19 24.06 4.84
N SER A 321 17.58 25.32 4.69
CA SER A 321 18.65 25.77 3.79
C SER A 321 20.04 25.16 4.02
N GLU A 322 20.27 24.49 5.14
CA GLU A 322 21.58 23.94 5.54
C GLU A 322 21.67 22.41 5.50
N GLU A 323 20.55 21.71 5.28
CA GLU A 323 20.54 20.24 5.31
C GLU A 323 20.99 19.65 3.98
N ASP A 324 21.76 18.57 4.03
CA ASP A 324 22.15 17.77 2.85
C ASP A 324 20.90 17.13 2.22
N CYS A 325 20.76 17.24 0.89
CA CYS A 325 19.59 16.75 0.16
C CYS A 325 19.39 15.24 0.38
N PHE A 326 20.46 14.46 0.26
CA PHE A 326 20.39 13.02 0.43
C PHE A 326 20.00 12.64 1.86
N GLU A 327 20.52 13.34 2.86
CA GLU A 327 20.18 13.07 4.25
C GLU A 327 18.69 13.32 4.56
N ILE A 328 18.09 14.37 3.98
CA ILE A 328 16.65 14.60 4.07
C ILE A 328 15.90 13.45 3.39
N ASP A 329 16.25 13.11 2.16
CA ASP A 329 15.58 12.08 1.36
C ASP A 329 15.67 10.70 2.05
N ARG A 330 16.84 10.37 2.62
CA ARG A 330 17.08 9.13 3.37
C ARG A 330 16.19 9.02 4.60
N LYS A 331 16.07 10.09 5.40
CA LYS A 331 15.24 10.12 6.60
C LYS A 331 13.74 10.16 6.29
N ASN A 332 13.36 10.58 5.09
CA ASN A 332 11.96 10.68 4.65
C ASN A 332 11.55 9.60 3.63
N TYR A 333 12.42 8.64 3.34
CA TYR A 333 12.20 7.53 2.41
C TYR A 333 10.81 6.85 2.56
N PRO A 334 10.03 6.64 1.48
CA PRO A 334 10.42 6.77 0.08
C PRO A 334 10.30 8.20 -0.47
N ARG A 335 9.84 9.17 0.33
CA ARG A 335 9.72 10.57 -0.10
C ARG A 335 11.08 11.22 -0.24
N PHE A 336 11.20 12.14 -1.19
CA PHE A 336 12.43 12.85 -1.49
C PHE A 336 12.12 14.26 -2.00
N THR A 337 13.14 15.11 -1.98
CA THR A 337 13.07 16.53 -2.35
C THR A 337 13.50 16.75 -3.80
N VAL A 338 12.85 17.70 -4.49
CA VAL A 338 13.20 18.06 -5.88
C VAL A 338 13.39 19.58 -5.99
N PRO A 339 14.48 20.12 -5.41
CA PRO A 339 14.79 21.54 -5.49
C PRO A 339 15.00 22.00 -6.93
N LYS A 340 14.94 23.32 -7.18
CA LYS A 340 15.05 23.89 -8.54
C LYS A 340 16.33 23.48 -9.26
N GLU A 341 17.43 23.32 -8.53
CA GLU A 341 18.76 23.01 -9.08
C GLU A 341 19.07 21.50 -9.10
N ILE A 342 18.12 20.64 -8.72
CA ILE A 342 18.37 19.20 -8.69
C ILE A 342 18.66 18.66 -10.09
N ARG A 343 19.65 17.77 -10.16
CA ARG A 343 20.08 17.11 -11.38
C ARG A 343 19.43 15.74 -11.49
N GLY A 344 19.13 15.32 -12.72
CA GLY A 344 18.52 14.03 -13.02
C GLY A 344 19.29 13.29 -14.09
N PHE A 345 19.40 11.97 -13.96
CA PHE A 345 20.17 11.13 -14.88
C PHE A 345 19.37 9.90 -15.31
N ILE A 346 19.34 9.61 -16.61
CA ILE A 346 18.83 8.34 -17.11
C ILE A 346 20.00 7.34 -17.15
N ILE A 347 19.83 6.19 -16.51
CA ILE A 347 20.81 5.10 -16.45
C ILE A 347 20.28 3.91 -17.26
N PRO A 348 20.83 3.62 -18.46
CA PRO A 348 20.47 2.42 -19.20
C PRO A 348 21.09 1.17 -18.55
N ILE A 349 20.26 0.15 -18.32
CA ILE A 349 20.67 -1.14 -17.75
C ILE A 349 20.26 -2.25 -18.71
N LYS A 350 21.12 -3.26 -18.90
CA LYS A 350 20.78 -4.49 -19.65
C LYS A 350 19.82 -5.35 -18.85
N GLU A 351 18.98 -6.13 -19.54
CA GLU A 351 17.99 -7.01 -18.92
C GLU A 351 18.57 -7.88 -17.79
N GLU A 352 19.68 -8.57 -18.04
CA GLU A 352 20.34 -9.49 -17.09
C GLU A 352 20.66 -8.84 -15.73
N TYR A 353 21.05 -7.56 -15.71
CA TYR A 353 21.35 -6.83 -14.47
C TYR A 353 20.11 -6.14 -13.90
N HIS A 354 19.22 -5.66 -14.76
CA HIS A 354 17.99 -4.97 -14.35
C HIS A 354 17.11 -5.89 -13.53
N ASP A 355 16.90 -7.11 -14.02
CA ASP A 355 16.01 -8.10 -13.42
C ASP A 355 16.52 -8.62 -12.07
N ILE A 356 17.84 -8.53 -11.84
CA ILE A 356 18.46 -8.83 -10.54
C ILE A 356 18.38 -7.63 -9.59
N LEU A 357 18.55 -6.40 -10.11
CA LEU A 357 18.47 -5.17 -9.31
C LEU A 357 17.03 -4.84 -8.88
N TYR A 358 16.04 -5.18 -9.70
CA TYR A 358 14.63 -4.87 -9.51
C TYR A 358 13.75 -6.11 -9.65
N PRO A 359 13.98 -7.12 -8.81
CA PRO A 359 13.33 -8.42 -8.98
C PRO A 359 11.83 -8.38 -8.67
N ASP A 360 11.31 -7.31 -8.05
CA ASP A 360 9.88 -7.06 -7.86
C ASP A 360 9.16 -6.73 -9.19
N LEU A 361 9.88 -6.18 -10.17
CA LEU A 361 9.33 -5.90 -11.52
C LEU A 361 9.28 -7.15 -12.39
N CYS A 362 10.08 -8.15 -12.05
CA CYS A 362 10.08 -9.45 -12.71
C CYS A 362 8.95 -10.32 -12.17
N GLN A 363 7.69 -10.05 -12.53
CA GLN A 363 6.69 -11.12 -12.46
C GLN A 363 5.43 -10.88 -13.31
N ARG A 364 5.17 -11.85 -14.20
CA ARG A 364 3.83 -12.33 -14.64
C ARG A 364 3.85 -13.54 -15.60
N GLN A 365 5.01 -14.09 -16.02
CA GLN A 365 5.06 -15.25 -16.92
C GLN A 365 5.68 -16.55 -16.34
N PHE A 366 6.23 -16.55 -15.12
CA PHE A 366 6.94 -17.72 -14.58
C PHE A 366 6.06 -18.70 -13.78
N SER A 367 4.75 -18.81 -14.08
CA SER A 367 3.86 -19.74 -13.37
C SER A 367 4.01 -21.22 -13.76
N GLN A 368 4.91 -21.58 -14.69
CA GLN A 368 5.06 -22.98 -15.14
C GLN A 368 6.46 -23.59 -15.00
N LEU A 369 7.53 -22.80 -14.83
CA LEU A 369 8.92 -23.32 -14.78
C LEU A 369 9.48 -23.46 -13.36
N ASP A 370 8.88 -22.83 -12.36
CA ASP A 370 9.30 -22.93 -10.95
C ASP A 370 8.95 -24.28 -10.27
N PHE A 371 8.32 -25.22 -11.00
CA PHE A 371 8.06 -26.57 -10.49
C PHE A 371 9.30 -27.47 -10.50
N PHE A 372 10.32 -27.14 -11.30
CA PHE A 372 11.52 -27.97 -11.50
C PHE A 372 12.77 -27.48 -10.78
N HIS A 373 12.71 -26.33 -10.10
CA HIS A 373 13.78 -25.85 -9.24
C HIS A 373 13.24 -25.65 -7.83
N PRO A 374 13.69 -26.45 -6.84
CA PRO A 374 13.25 -26.28 -5.47
C PRO A 374 13.56 -24.84 -5.04
N LYS A 375 12.58 -24.21 -4.38
CA LYS A 375 12.63 -22.90 -3.71
C LYS A 375 13.70 -22.87 -2.61
N THR A 376 14.94 -23.12 -2.97
CA THR A 376 16.10 -22.79 -2.15
C THR A 376 16.22 -21.29 -2.25
N PHE A 377 16.23 -20.64 -1.09
CA PHE A 377 16.35 -19.21 -0.97
C PHE A 377 17.65 -18.76 -1.68
N GLN A 378 17.57 -18.23 -2.91
CA GLN A 378 18.62 -17.39 -3.50
C GLN A 378 18.57 -15.96 -2.89
N SER A 379 18.35 -15.88 -1.57
CA SER A 379 18.54 -14.68 -0.75
C SER A 379 19.99 -14.19 -0.71
N GLN A 380 20.86 -14.80 -1.53
CA GLN A 380 22.17 -14.27 -1.89
C GLN A 380 22.09 -13.06 -2.83
N LYS A 381 20.95 -12.78 -3.49
CA LYS A 381 20.82 -11.62 -4.39
C LYS A 381 20.38 -10.36 -3.61
N PRO A 382 21.25 -9.35 -3.43
CA PRO A 382 20.90 -8.08 -2.75
C PRO A 382 19.94 -7.16 -3.55
N GLY A 383 19.16 -7.74 -4.46
CA GLY A 383 18.15 -7.03 -5.25
C GLY A 383 16.96 -6.51 -4.45
N ASN A 384 16.77 -6.89 -3.18
CA ASN A 384 15.55 -6.54 -2.43
C ASN A 384 15.72 -5.44 -1.37
N THR A 385 16.94 -4.93 -1.16
CA THR A 385 17.20 -3.83 -0.22
C THR A 385 16.80 -2.45 -0.78
N ILE A 386 16.55 -1.50 0.12
CA ILE A 386 16.27 -0.09 -0.20
C ILE A 386 17.50 0.53 -0.87
N ARG A 387 18.67 0.38 -0.23
CA ARG A 387 19.98 0.81 -0.73
C ARG A 387 20.49 -0.22 -1.73
N LYS A 388 20.96 0.28 -2.87
CA LYS A 388 21.45 -0.51 -3.98
C LYS A 388 22.79 0.00 -4.47
N VAL A 389 23.51 -0.91 -5.14
CA VAL A 389 24.80 -0.63 -5.74
C VAL A 389 24.75 -0.98 -7.23
N TYR A 390 25.08 -0.02 -8.08
CA TYR A 390 25.22 -0.20 -9.51
C TYR A 390 26.67 0.03 -9.94
N LEU A 391 27.20 -0.85 -10.80
CA LEU A 391 28.56 -0.78 -11.31
C LEU A 391 28.58 -0.43 -12.78
N CYS A 392 29.43 0.51 -13.17
CA CYS A 392 29.60 0.85 -14.59
C CYS A 392 30.95 1.51 -14.91
N ARG A 393 31.19 1.67 -16.21
CA ARG A 393 32.30 2.47 -16.77
C ARG A 393 31.81 3.58 -17.70
N ALA A 394 30.52 3.92 -17.64
CA ALA A 394 29.95 4.95 -18.50
C ALA A 394 30.71 6.27 -18.31
N PRO A 395 31.06 7.01 -19.39
CA PRO A 395 31.76 8.28 -19.30
C PRO A 395 30.78 9.41 -18.92
N SER A 396 30.26 9.37 -17.70
CA SER A 396 29.36 10.39 -17.15
C SER A 396 29.85 10.91 -15.80
N ASN A 397 29.71 12.20 -15.55
CA ASN A 397 29.83 12.74 -14.20
C ASN A 397 28.43 12.83 -13.59
N LEU A 398 28.13 11.92 -12.66
CA LEU A 398 26.91 12.02 -11.88
C LEU A 398 26.92 13.31 -11.05
N GLY A 399 25.74 13.71 -10.58
CA GLY A 399 25.59 14.88 -9.73
C GLY A 399 25.97 14.61 -8.28
N ASP A 400 25.69 15.60 -7.45
CA ASP A 400 25.86 15.52 -6.01
C ASP A 400 24.85 14.53 -5.39
N PRO A 401 25.12 14.02 -4.17
CA PRO A 401 24.13 13.27 -3.39
C PRO A 401 22.76 13.96 -3.37
N GLY A 402 21.69 13.17 -3.52
CA GLY A 402 20.31 13.66 -3.71
C GLY A 402 19.89 13.74 -5.18
N SER A 403 20.83 13.69 -6.13
CA SER A 403 20.49 13.65 -7.56
C SER A 403 19.57 12.48 -7.91
N ILE A 404 18.65 12.69 -8.84
CA ILE A 404 17.62 11.71 -9.21
C ILE A 404 18.15 10.80 -10.31
N LEU A 405 17.96 9.49 -10.14
CA LEU A 405 18.36 8.45 -11.07
C LEU A 405 17.11 7.78 -11.66
N PHE A 406 16.98 7.78 -12.98
CA PHE A 406 15.93 7.10 -13.72
C PHE A 406 16.50 5.87 -14.40
N PHE A 407 16.10 4.69 -13.95
CA PHE A 407 16.63 3.43 -14.47
C PHE A 407 15.83 2.95 -15.67
N TYR A 408 16.49 2.93 -16.82
CA TYR A 408 15.95 2.54 -18.11
C TYR A 408 16.34 1.09 -18.43
N LYS A 409 15.37 0.18 -18.46
CA LYS A 409 15.59 -1.18 -18.97
C LYS A 409 15.78 -1.08 -20.49
N SER A 410 16.94 -1.52 -20.95
CA SER A 410 17.31 -1.51 -22.37
C SER A 410 16.42 -2.48 -23.17
N LYS A 411 16.73 -2.68 -24.45
CA LYS A 411 16.05 -3.73 -25.22
C LYS A 411 16.21 -5.07 -24.50
N SER A 412 15.08 -5.65 -24.18
CA SER A 412 14.91 -6.91 -23.45
C SER A 412 13.90 -7.80 -24.15
N GLU A 413 14.01 -9.11 -23.92
CA GLU A 413 13.04 -10.10 -24.37
C GLU A 413 11.77 -10.04 -23.53
N ASN A 414 11.92 -9.83 -22.22
CA ASN A 414 10.78 -9.71 -21.31
C ASN A 414 10.33 -8.25 -21.18
N LEU A 415 9.02 -8.06 -21.03
CA LEU A 415 8.45 -6.77 -20.68
C LEU A 415 8.73 -6.44 -19.19
N PRO A 416 8.91 -5.15 -18.84
CA PRO A 416 9.00 -4.00 -19.73
C PRO A 416 10.31 -3.95 -20.53
N SER A 417 10.24 -3.57 -21.80
CA SER A 417 11.39 -3.43 -22.70
C SER A 417 11.50 -1.99 -23.17
N GLN A 418 12.73 -1.46 -23.19
CA GLN A 418 13.00 -0.08 -23.63
C GLN A 418 12.17 0.96 -22.88
N ALA A 419 12.20 0.93 -21.54
CA ALA A 419 11.38 1.79 -20.69
C ALA A 419 12.08 2.22 -19.40
N ILE A 420 11.73 3.39 -18.88
CA ILE A 420 12.06 3.77 -17.50
C ILE A 420 11.13 3.01 -16.55
N THR A 421 11.71 2.39 -15.53
CA THR A 421 11.04 1.36 -14.71
C THR A 421 11.23 1.58 -13.21
N ALA A 422 12.32 2.21 -12.81
CA ALA A 422 12.62 2.48 -11.41
C ALA A 422 13.25 3.86 -11.25
N ILE A 423 13.02 4.46 -10.08
CA ILE A 423 13.56 5.75 -9.67
C ILE A 423 14.42 5.53 -8.44
N GLY A 424 15.60 6.15 -8.43
CA GLY A 424 16.47 6.16 -7.27
C GLY A 424 17.03 7.53 -6.95
N ILE A 425 17.55 7.67 -5.73
CA ILE A 425 18.23 8.87 -5.26
C ILE A 425 19.69 8.54 -5.01
N LEU A 426 20.58 9.28 -5.66
CA LEU A 426 22.02 9.09 -5.57
C LEU A 426 22.50 9.33 -4.14
N GLU A 427 23.15 8.32 -3.56
CA GLU A 427 23.83 8.42 -2.26
C GLU A 427 25.28 8.87 -2.45
N SER A 428 26.00 8.17 -3.32
CA SER A 428 27.40 8.48 -3.61
C SER A 428 27.86 7.81 -4.89
N MET A 429 28.88 8.39 -5.51
CA MET A 429 29.61 7.78 -6.61
C MET A 429 31.09 7.78 -6.28
N THR A 430 31.71 6.60 -6.30
CA THR A 430 33.12 6.41 -5.99
C THR A 430 33.80 5.59 -7.08
N LEU A 431 35.07 5.86 -7.36
CA LEU A 431 35.86 5.09 -8.32
C LEU A 431 36.64 4.01 -7.57
N ALA A 432 36.36 2.74 -7.87
CA ALA A 432 37.18 1.63 -7.43
C ALA A 432 38.38 1.47 -8.36
N THR A 433 39.58 1.56 -7.80
CA THR A 433 40.88 1.45 -8.49
C THR A 433 41.58 0.12 -8.24
N SER A 434 40.95 -0.79 -7.49
CA SER A 434 41.42 -2.16 -7.26
C SER A 434 40.25 -3.10 -6.97
N LEU A 435 40.43 -4.42 -7.14
CA LEU A 435 39.44 -5.42 -6.74
C LEU A 435 39.08 -5.29 -5.24
N LYS A 436 40.09 -5.12 -4.37
CA LYS A 436 39.88 -4.96 -2.93
C LYS A 436 39.00 -3.74 -2.62
N GLU A 437 39.24 -2.63 -3.32
CA GLU A 437 38.43 -1.43 -3.18
C GLU A 437 37.01 -1.65 -3.73
N LEU A 438 36.86 -2.33 -4.87
CA LEU A 438 35.57 -2.66 -5.46
C LEU A 438 34.73 -3.53 -4.50
N MET A 439 35.32 -4.57 -3.90
CA MET A 439 34.64 -5.43 -2.92
C MET A 439 34.25 -4.65 -1.65
N ARG A 440 35.13 -3.75 -1.18
CA ARG A 440 34.85 -2.91 -0.01
C ARG A 440 33.70 -1.93 -0.27
N LEU A 441 33.70 -1.27 -1.43
CA LEU A 441 32.69 -0.27 -1.81
C LEU A 441 31.34 -0.90 -2.13
N THR A 442 31.33 -2.12 -2.69
CA THR A 442 30.09 -2.85 -2.96
C THR A 442 29.49 -3.52 -1.73
N GLY A 443 30.31 -3.77 -0.70
CA GLY A 443 29.88 -4.01 0.68
C GLY A 443 28.72 -5.00 0.82
N GLY A 444 28.81 -6.20 0.24
CA GLY A 444 27.77 -7.23 0.28
C GLY A 444 26.39 -6.82 -0.28
N ARG A 445 26.22 -5.59 -0.79
CA ARG A 445 24.98 -5.02 -1.35
C ARG A 445 24.98 -5.06 -2.88
N SER A 446 26.09 -5.47 -3.48
CA SER A 446 26.21 -5.66 -4.92
C SER A 446 25.51 -6.91 -5.39
N VAL A 447 24.72 -6.77 -6.44
CA VAL A 447 24.09 -7.89 -7.15
C VAL A 447 25.08 -8.80 -7.87
N TYR A 448 26.31 -8.32 -8.09
CA TYR A 448 27.40 -9.07 -8.70
C TYR A 448 27.99 -10.06 -7.71
N SER A 449 28.16 -11.29 -8.16
CA SER A 449 28.93 -12.35 -7.51
C SER A 449 30.41 -11.98 -7.40
N GLU A 450 31.13 -12.69 -6.52
CA GLU A 450 32.58 -12.48 -6.37
C GLU A 450 33.33 -12.70 -7.69
N THR A 451 32.94 -13.70 -8.48
CA THR A 451 33.47 -13.95 -9.83
C THR A 451 33.20 -12.78 -10.77
N GLU A 452 31.98 -12.25 -10.80
CA GLU A 452 31.68 -11.08 -11.64
C GLU A 452 32.44 -9.83 -11.18
N LEU A 453 32.66 -9.64 -9.87
CA LEU A 453 33.49 -8.55 -9.34
C LEU A 453 34.96 -8.68 -9.75
N ILE A 454 35.48 -9.91 -9.85
CA ILE A 454 36.83 -10.18 -10.39
C ILE A 454 36.88 -9.81 -11.87
N ASP A 455 35.88 -10.22 -12.65
CA ASP A 455 35.78 -9.97 -14.10
C ASP A 455 35.67 -8.48 -14.44
N TRP A 456 35.27 -7.64 -13.49
CA TRP A 456 35.32 -6.19 -13.66
C TRP A 456 36.76 -5.68 -13.82
N GLU A 457 37.80 -6.38 -13.36
CA GLU A 457 39.22 -5.99 -13.50
C GLU A 457 39.49 -4.54 -13.06
N ALA A 458 38.97 -4.14 -11.89
CA ALA A 458 39.16 -2.79 -11.36
C ALA A 458 40.66 -2.51 -11.14
N SER A 459 41.18 -1.45 -11.78
CA SER A 459 42.57 -1.01 -11.70
C SER A 459 42.64 0.52 -11.79
N SER A 460 43.75 1.14 -11.37
CA SER A 460 43.93 2.60 -11.50
C SER A 460 43.89 3.08 -12.96
N ALA A 461 44.30 2.23 -13.92
CA ALA A 461 44.22 2.54 -15.35
C ALA A 461 42.80 2.37 -15.92
N LYS A 462 41.98 1.51 -15.31
CA LYS A 462 40.63 1.15 -15.77
C LYS A 462 39.65 1.12 -14.58
N PRO A 463 39.44 2.26 -13.88
CA PRO A 463 38.64 2.29 -12.68
C PRO A 463 37.17 1.93 -12.96
N VAL A 464 36.47 1.45 -11.94
CA VAL A 464 35.05 1.08 -12.00
C VAL A 464 34.26 2.07 -11.15
N LYS A 465 33.18 2.64 -11.70
CA LYS A 465 32.26 3.48 -10.92
C LYS A 465 31.37 2.59 -10.07
N VAL A 466 31.36 2.86 -8.77
CA VAL A 466 30.45 2.28 -7.79
C VAL A 466 29.45 3.35 -7.41
N ILE A 467 28.19 3.15 -7.82
CA ILE A 467 27.09 4.09 -7.62
C ILE A 467 26.18 3.52 -6.54
N ASN A 468 26.17 4.16 -5.38
CA ASN A 468 25.24 3.85 -4.29
C ASN A 468 23.99 4.73 -4.43
N TYR A 469 22.81 4.15 -4.25
CA TYR A 469 21.56 4.89 -4.33
C TYR A 469 20.45 4.24 -3.50
N LEU A 470 19.42 5.01 -3.17
CA LEU A 470 18.16 4.52 -2.60
C LEU A 470 17.17 4.24 -3.73
N LEU A 471 16.59 3.04 -3.80
CA LEU A 471 15.44 2.74 -4.66
C LEU A 471 14.18 3.33 -4.03
N VAL A 472 13.67 4.45 -4.54
CA VAL A 472 12.53 5.17 -3.96
C VAL A 472 11.19 4.74 -4.52
N SER A 473 11.13 4.36 -5.80
CA SER A 473 9.86 3.96 -6.41
C SER A 473 10.08 3.11 -7.67
N TYR A 474 9.10 2.26 -7.95
CA TYR A 474 8.89 1.67 -9.27
C TYR A 474 7.88 2.50 -10.06
N VAL A 475 8.11 2.59 -11.36
CA VAL A 475 7.17 3.27 -12.26
C VAL A 475 6.08 2.28 -12.64
N GLU A 476 4.90 2.40 -12.01
CA GLU A 476 3.78 1.46 -12.18
C GLU A 476 3.40 1.26 -13.66
N LEU A 477 3.41 2.35 -14.43
CA LEU A 477 3.30 2.33 -15.89
C LEU A 477 4.65 2.70 -16.51
N PRO A 478 5.52 1.71 -16.84
CA PRO A 478 6.86 1.98 -17.36
C PRO A 478 6.85 2.94 -18.55
N ILE A 479 7.67 3.98 -18.47
CA ILE A 479 7.69 5.03 -19.51
C ILE A 479 8.48 4.51 -20.70
N LYS A 480 7.76 3.95 -21.67
CA LYS A 480 8.32 3.40 -22.90
C LYS A 480 9.08 4.45 -23.71
N LEU A 481 10.04 3.99 -24.51
CA LEU A 481 10.83 4.84 -25.40
C LEU A 481 9.98 5.76 -26.28
N SER A 482 8.88 5.27 -26.84
CA SER A 482 7.95 6.07 -27.65
C SER A 482 7.36 7.25 -26.86
N LYS A 483 7.01 7.03 -25.58
CA LYS A 483 6.48 8.06 -24.70
C LYS A 483 7.55 9.09 -24.32
N LEU A 484 8.80 8.65 -24.10
CA LEU A 484 9.93 9.55 -23.86
C LEU A 484 10.18 10.49 -25.05
N TYR A 485 10.04 10.01 -26.29
CA TYR A 485 10.09 10.87 -27.48
C TYR A 485 8.91 11.85 -27.53
N GLN A 486 7.69 11.39 -27.28
CA GLN A 486 6.50 12.24 -27.26
C GLN A 486 6.59 13.36 -26.22
N MET A 487 7.23 13.09 -25.07
CA MET A 487 7.41 14.06 -23.99
C MET A 487 8.61 15.00 -24.22
N ASP A 488 9.35 14.84 -25.32
CA ASP A 488 10.62 15.54 -25.61
C ASP A 488 11.61 15.43 -24.45
N VAL A 489 11.70 14.24 -23.86
CA VAL A 489 12.65 13.93 -22.77
C VAL A 489 14.01 13.54 -23.36
N ILE A 490 13.99 12.78 -24.47
CA ILE A 490 15.18 12.31 -25.17
C ILE A 490 15.01 12.48 -26.68
N LYS A 491 16.13 12.62 -27.39
CA LYS A 491 16.17 12.65 -28.86
C LYS A 491 16.62 11.33 -29.49
N ARG A 492 17.27 10.47 -28.71
CA ARG A 492 17.77 9.15 -29.09
C ARG A 492 17.62 8.21 -27.90
N TYR A 493 17.59 6.91 -28.15
CA TYR A 493 17.56 5.93 -27.07
C TYR A 493 18.84 6.01 -26.21
N PRO A 494 18.75 5.89 -24.88
CA PRO A 494 19.93 5.99 -24.01
C PRO A 494 20.90 4.82 -24.24
N GLN A 495 22.14 5.14 -24.62
CA GLN A 495 23.24 4.17 -24.76
C GLN A 495 24.25 4.25 -23.61
N SER A 496 24.31 5.38 -22.93
CA SER A 496 25.13 5.66 -21.76
C SER A 496 24.33 6.48 -20.76
N ILE A 497 24.87 6.69 -19.56
CA ILE A 497 24.26 7.57 -18.57
C ILE A 497 24.19 8.98 -19.15
N CYS A 498 22.99 9.56 -19.22
CA CYS A 498 22.78 10.91 -19.73
C CYS A 498 22.03 11.76 -18.72
N GLU A 499 22.44 13.03 -18.60
CA GLU A 499 21.73 14.02 -17.79
C GLU A 499 20.48 14.50 -18.54
N VAL A 500 19.38 14.65 -17.80
CA VAL A 500 18.15 15.26 -18.30
C VAL A 500 18.03 16.68 -17.76
N ASN A 501 17.52 17.59 -18.60
CA ASN A 501 17.22 18.94 -18.14
C ASN A 501 16.07 18.92 -17.10
N ASN A 502 15.95 19.99 -16.32
CA ASN A 502 14.98 20.06 -15.22
C ASN A 502 13.52 19.93 -15.67
N CYS A 503 13.18 20.42 -16.88
CA CYS A 503 11.84 20.28 -17.45
C CYS A 503 11.52 18.81 -17.75
N SER A 504 12.42 18.10 -18.43
CA SER A 504 12.30 16.68 -18.74
C SER A 504 12.27 15.81 -17.48
N LEU A 505 13.07 16.14 -16.47
CA LEU A 505 13.05 15.50 -15.14
C LEU A 505 11.65 15.59 -14.51
N ARG A 506 11.06 16.78 -14.45
CA ARG A 506 9.71 16.98 -13.89
C ARG A 506 8.64 16.26 -14.68
N LYS A 507 8.74 16.22 -16.02
CA LYS A 507 7.83 15.44 -16.86
C LYS A 507 7.88 13.94 -16.53
N ILE A 508 9.07 13.39 -16.28
CA ILE A 508 9.23 11.97 -15.88
C ILE A 508 8.59 11.74 -14.51
N LEU A 509 8.90 12.58 -13.51
CA LEU A 509 8.37 12.43 -12.15
C LEU A 509 6.84 12.54 -12.11
N ASN A 510 6.26 13.52 -12.79
CA ASN A 510 4.80 13.68 -12.86
C ASN A 510 4.10 12.48 -13.54
N HIS A 511 4.79 11.78 -14.45
CA HIS A 511 4.25 10.58 -15.08
C HIS A 511 4.40 9.34 -14.20
N ALA A 512 5.38 9.32 -13.29
CA ALA A 512 5.63 8.20 -12.42
C ALA A 512 4.55 8.02 -11.33
N ASP A 513 3.61 8.97 -11.22
CA ASP A 513 2.47 8.96 -10.29
C ASP A 513 2.90 8.63 -8.85
N LEU A 514 3.85 9.43 -8.37
CA LEU A 514 4.40 9.27 -7.03
C LEU A 514 3.30 9.65 -6.02
N GLU A 515 3.01 8.76 -5.07
CA GLU A 515 1.91 8.84 -4.10
C GLU A 515 2.07 9.95 -3.04
N PHE A 516 2.92 10.94 -3.33
CA PHE A 516 3.28 12.08 -2.50
C PHE A 516 3.67 13.28 -3.37
N GLU A 517 3.54 14.47 -2.82
CA GLU A 517 3.91 15.71 -3.51
C GLU A 517 5.43 15.94 -3.51
N ILE A 518 5.91 16.56 -4.60
CA ILE A 518 7.34 16.77 -4.89
C ILE A 518 7.69 18.24 -5.12
#